data_AF-A0A7W0XUP9-F1
#
_entry.id   AF-A0A7W0XUP9-F1
#
_cell.length_a   1.000
_cell.length_b   1.000
_cell.length_c   1.000
_cell.angle_alpha   90.00
_cell.angle_beta   90.00
_cell.angle_gamma   90.00
#
_symmetry.space_group_name_H-M   'P 1'
#
loop_
_entity.id
_entity.type
_entity.pdbx_description
1 polymer ?
#
loop_
_entity_poly.entity_id
_entity_poly.type
_entity_poly.pdbx_seq_one_letter_code
_entity_poly.pdbx_strand_id
1 'polypeptide(L)'
;MARRLWRQLTSMRTALVLLFLLALASVPGSLLPQRSLNQTRVAQYFVDHPDLAPVLDRLRLFDVFSSPWFAAIYLLLFISLIGCIVPRTRLHVRAIRQPPPPVPGRLDRLPQSGGYSTDGSVDEVAAAAEAVLRR
;
A
#
# COMPACT_ATOMS: atom_id res chain seq x y z
N MET A 1 2.08 -9.30 -24.28
CA MET A 1 1.26 -8.28 -23.57
C MET A 1 1.13 -8.55 -22.08
N ALA A 2 0.86 -9.79 -21.65
CA ALA A 2 0.66 -10.16 -20.23
C ALA A 2 1.73 -9.64 -19.25
N ARG A 3 3.02 -9.72 -19.58
CA ARG A 3 4.12 -9.22 -18.71
C ARG A 3 4.06 -7.71 -18.44
N ARG A 4 3.61 -6.90 -19.41
CA ARG A 4 3.48 -5.44 -19.25
C ARG A 4 2.25 -5.08 -18.42
N LEU A 5 1.13 -5.76 -18.68
CA LEU A 5 -0.10 -5.60 -17.88
C LEU A 5 0.14 -5.98 -16.43
N TRP A 6 0.88 -7.07 -16.19
CA TRP A 6 1.28 -7.49 -14.85
C TRP A 6 2.13 -6.43 -14.13
N ARG A 7 3.14 -5.86 -14.78
CA ARG A 7 3.96 -4.76 -14.20
C ARG A 7 3.16 -3.48 -13.94
N GLN A 8 2.15 -3.20 -14.77
CA GLN A 8 1.24 -2.07 -14.59
C GLN A 8 0.34 -2.29 -13.36
N LEU A 9 -0.23 -3.48 -13.21
CA LEU A 9 -1.07 -3.84 -12.06
C LEU A 9 -0.29 -3.85 -10.74
N THR A 10 0.98 -4.23 -10.74
CA THR A 10 1.80 -4.26 -9.51
C THR A 10 2.46 -2.93 -9.14
N SER A 11 2.20 -1.84 -9.89
CA SER A 11 2.71 -0.50 -9.57
C SER A 11 1.90 0.18 -8.47
N MET A 12 2.59 0.75 -7.47
CA MET A 12 1.96 1.52 -6.39
C MET A 12 1.14 2.70 -6.94
N ARG A 13 1.59 3.31 -8.05
CA ARG A 13 0.88 4.41 -8.72
C ARG A 13 -0.51 3.97 -9.19
N THR A 14 -0.62 2.77 -9.75
CA THR A 14 -1.89 2.23 -10.25
C THR A 14 -2.88 2.03 -9.10
N ALA A 15 -2.41 1.49 -7.97
CA ALA A 15 -3.24 1.33 -6.78
C ALA A 15 -3.78 2.68 -6.26
N LEU A 16 -2.95 3.74 -6.23
CA LEU A 16 -3.38 5.08 -5.81
C LEU A 16 -4.43 5.68 -6.76
N VAL A 17 -4.25 5.51 -8.08
CA VAL A 17 -5.23 5.96 -9.07
C VAL A 17 -6.54 5.20 -8.92
N LEU A 18 -6.49 3.89 -8.76
CA LEU A 18 -7.68 3.06 -8.56
C LEU A 18 -8.41 3.40 -7.25
N LEU A 19 -7.66 3.71 -6.18
CA LEU A 19 -8.22 4.17 -4.92
C LEU A 19 -8.96 5.51 -5.10
N PHE A 20 -8.36 6.45 -5.83
CA PHE A 20 -9.00 7.72 -6.16
C PHE A 20 -10.26 7.53 -7.02
N LEU A 21 -10.20 6.65 -8.03
CA LEU A 21 -11.37 6.32 -8.85
C LEU A 21 -12.49 5.68 -8.03
N LEU A 22 -12.15 4.79 -7.09
CA LEU A 22 -13.12 4.18 -6.18
C LEU A 22 -13.78 5.23 -5.28
N ALA A 23 -13.00 6.19 -4.78
CA ALA A 23 -13.52 7.30 -3.99
C ALA A 23 -14.51 8.16 -4.79
N LEU A 24 -14.15 8.57 -6.02
CA LEU A 24 -15.05 9.30 -6.91
C LEU A 24 -16.31 8.50 -7.26
N ALA A 25 -16.14 7.21 -7.56
CA ALA A 25 -17.24 6.30 -7.86
C ALA A 25 -18.24 6.16 -6.70
N SER A 26 -17.79 6.36 -5.46
CA SER A 26 -18.62 6.25 -4.27
C SER A 26 -19.48 7.50 -4.01
N VAL A 27 -19.11 8.67 -4.57
CA VAL A 27 -19.82 9.94 -4.35
C VAL A 27 -21.28 9.88 -4.81
N PRO A 28 -21.61 9.43 -6.04
CA PRO A 28 -23.02 9.31 -6.45
C PRO A 28 -23.82 8.37 -5.55
N GLY A 29 -23.21 7.29 -5.07
CA GLY A 29 -23.85 6.31 -4.19
C GLY A 29 -24.27 6.89 -2.84
N SER A 30 -23.59 7.93 -2.37
CA SER A 30 -23.91 8.63 -1.12
C SER A 30 -24.90 9.78 -1.29
N LEU A 31 -25.00 10.36 -2.49
CA LEU A 31 -25.86 11.52 -2.75
C LEU A 31 -27.24 11.14 -3.32
N LEU A 32 -27.29 10.08 -4.16
CA LEU A 32 -28.52 9.62 -4.80
C LEU A 32 -29.20 8.52 -3.98
N PRO A 33 -30.55 8.43 -4.00
CA PRO A 33 -31.26 7.37 -3.31
C PRO A 33 -30.83 5.99 -3.84
N GLN A 34 -30.40 5.09 -2.97
CA GLN A 34 -29.99 3.73 -3.37
C GLN A 34 -31.17 2.75 -3.24
N ARG A 35 -31.42 1.92 -4.27
CA ARG A 35 -32.53 0.94 -4.24
C ARG A 35 -32.37 -0.11 -3.14
N SER A 36 -31.14 -0.46 -2.78
CA SER A 36 -30.84 -1.37 -1.68
C SER A 36 -31.23 -0.81 -0.30
N LEU A 37 -31.33 0.51 -0.17
CA LEU A 37 -31.68 1.19 1.09
C LEU A 37 -33.16 1.56 1.14
N ASN A 38 -33.71 2.12 0.06
CA ASN A 38 -35.12 2.53 0.02
C ASN A 38 -35.64 2.62 -1.42
N GLN A 39 -36.40 1.61 -1.85
CA GLN A 39 -36.98 1.56 -3.19
C GLN A 39 -38.04 2.65 -3.43
N THR A 40 -38.82 3.02 -2.40
CA THR A 40 -39.85 4.05 -2.51
C THR A 40 -39.24 5.43 -2.81
N ARG A 41 -38.11 5.78 -2.20
CA ARG A 41 -37.39 7.03 -2.50
C ARG A 41 -36.88 7.07 -3.94
N VAL A 42 -36.43 5.94 -4.48
CA VAL A 42 -36.02 5.86 -5.88
C VAL A 42 -37.24 6.04 -6.79
N ALA A 43 -38.35 5.36 -6.52
CA ALA A 43 -39.59 5.54 -7.29
C ALA A 43 -40.08 7.00 -7.26
N GLN A 44 -40.02 7.65 -6.10
CA GLN A 44 -40.35 9.07 -5.97
C GLN A 44 -39.41 9.95 -6.82
N TYR A 45 -38.10 9.67 -6.81
CA TYR A 45 -37.13 10.38 -7.65
C TYR A 45 -37.45 10.27 -9.15
N PHE A 46 -37.97 9.13 -9.61
CA PHE A 46 -38.41 8.95 -11.00
C PHE A 46 -39.65 9.79 -11.33
N VAL A 47 -40.53 10.02 -10.36
CA VAL A 47 -41.68 10.93 -10.52
C VAL A 47 -41.24 12.38 -10.53
N ASP A 48 -40.34 12.76 -9.61
CA ASP A 48 -39.85 14.12 -9.45
C ASP A 48 -38.91 14.55 -10.59
N HIS A 49 -38.19 13.60 -11.20
CA HIS A 49 -37.20 13.83 -12.25
C HIS A 49 -37.34 12.85 -13.43
N PRO A 50 -38.42 12.94 -14.24
CA PRO A 50 -38.74 11.96 -15.28
C PRO A 50 -37.71 11.89 -16.41
N ASP A 51 -37.03 13.00 -16.73
CA ASP A 51 -36.02 13.03 -17.81
C ASP A 51 -34.63 12.57 -17.34
N LEU A 52 -34.25 12.89 -16.09
CA LEU A 52 -32.92 12.59 -15.56
C LEU A 52 -32.84 11.17 -14.98
N ALA A 53 -33.88 10.70 -14.30
CA ALA A 53 -33.86 9.42 -13.61
C ALA A 53 -33.53 8.23 -14.55
N PRO A 54 -34.09 8.12 -15.78
CA PRO A 54 -33.73 7.03 -16.70
C PRO A 54 -32.26 7.05 -17.13
N VAL A 55 -31.64 8.23 -17.25
CA VAL A 55 -30.22 8.36 -17.61
C VAL A 55 -29.33 7.89 -16.46
N LEU A 56 -29.62 8.36 -15.24
CA LEU A 56 -28.90 7.94 -14.03
C LEU A 56 -29.05 6.42 -13.80
N ASP A 57 -30.21 5.86 -14.11
CA ASP A 57 -30.50 4.45 -13.99
C ASP A 57 -29.72 3.57 -14.98
N ARG A 58 -29.60 4.02 -16.24
CA ARG A 58 -28.75 3.35 -17.25
C ARG A 58 -27.29 3.30 -16.83
N LEU A 59 -26.82 4.34 -16.11
CA LEU A 59 -25.48 4.39 -15.52
C LEU A 59 -25.37 3.58 -14.22
N ARG A 60 -26.44 2.93 -13.75
CA ARG A 60 -26.53 2.18 -12.49
C ARG A 60 -26.25 3.04 -11.24
N LEU A 61 -26.57 4.34 -11.27
CA LEU A 61 -26.28 5.25 -10.15
C LEU A 61 -27.23 5.11 -8.94
N PHE A 62 -28.37 4.44 -9.09
CA PHE A 62 -29.24 4.05 -7.97
C PHE A 62 -28.86 2.67 -7.37
N ASP A 63 -27.89 1.98 -7.98
CA ASP A 63 -27.39 0.66 -7.62
C ASP A 63 -25.86 0.63 -7.70
N VAL A 64 -25.18 1.70 -7.26
CA VAL A 64 -23.74 1.89 -7.50
C VAL A 64 -22.94 0.71 -6.94
N PHE A 65 -23.24 0.30 -5.71
CA PHE A 65 -22.48 -0.72 -4.98
C PHE A 65 -22.66 -2.14 -5.54
N SER A 66 -23.75 -2.41 -6.27
CA SER A 66 -23.99 -3.70 -6.95
C SER A 66 -23.69 -3.62 -8.46
N SER A 67 -23.26 -2.45 -8.96
CA SER A 67 -23.02 -2.26 -10.38
C SER A 67 -21.76 -3.00 -10.87
N PRO A 68 -21.79 -3.58 -12.09
CA PRO A 68 -20.61 -4.26 -12.65
C PRO A 68 -19.39 -3.36 -12.81
N TRP A 69 -19.60 -2.07 -13.11
CA TRP A 69 -18.50 -1.12 -13.30
C TRP A 69 -17.82 -0.74 -11.99
N PHE A 70 -18.58 -0.59 -10.89
CA PHE A 70 -18.01 -0.37 -9.56
C PHE A 70 -17.24 -1.61 -9.08
N ALA A 71 -17.82 -2.80 -9.27
CA ALA A 71 -17.16 -4.06 -8.96
C ALA A 71 -15.84 -4.22 -9.74
N ALA A 72 -15.78 -3.79 -11.00
CA ALA A 72 -14.55 -3.82 -11.78
C ALA A 72 -13.44 -2.93 -11.16
N ILE A 73 -13.77 -1.70 -10.74
CA ILE A 73 -12.81 -0.81 -10.08
C ILE A 73 -12.32 -1.43 -8.76
N TYR A 74 -13.24 -1.94 -7.95
CA TYR A 74 -12.92 -2.61 -6.68
C TYR A 74 -11.99 -3.81 -6.88
N LEU A 75 -12.32 -4.71 -7.81
CA LEU A 75 -11.51 -5.89 -8.08
C LEU A 75 -10.13 -5.53 -8.64
N LEU A 76 -10.05 -4.55 -9.55
CA LEU A 76 -8.77 -4.06 -10.06
C LEU A 76 -7.91 -3.46 -8.94
N LEU A 77 -8.52 -2.68 -8.03
CA LEU A 77 -7.83 -2.12 -6.86
C LEU A 77 -7.25 -3.24 -5.99
N PHE A 78 -8.07 -4.25 -5.66
CA PHE A 78 -7.63 -5.38 -4.84
C PHE A 78 -6.50 -6.17 -5.49
N ILE A 79 -6.64 -6.50 -6.78
CA ILE A 79 -5.59 -7.19 -7.54
C ILE A 79 -4.30 -6.36 -7.55
N SER A 80 -4.40 -5.05 -7.78
CA SER A 80 -3.25 -4.15 -7.80
C SER A 80 -2.56 -4.08 -6.44
N LEU A 81 -3.35 -3.94 -5.37
CA LEU A 81 -2.87 -3.88 -4.00
C LEU A 81 -2.15 -5.16 -3.59
N ILE A 82 -2.76 -6.33 -3.84
CA ILE A 82 -2.14 -7.64 -3.60
C ILE A 82 -0.84 -7.76 -4.41
N GLY A 83 -0.90 -7.38 -5.69
CA GLY A 83 0.24 -7.41 -6.60
C GLY A 83 1.43 -6.58 -6.13
N CYS A 84 1.20 -5.41 -5.52
CA CYS A 84 2.28 -4.56 -5.02
C CYS A 84 2.73 -4.90 -3.58
N ILE A 85 1.81 -5.34 -2.71
CA ILE A 85 2.12 -5.56 -1.29
C ILE A 85 2.91 -6.85 -1.08
N VAL A 86 2.57 -7.93 -1.78
CA VAL A 86 3.23 -9.24 -1.63
C VAL A 86 4.75 -9.18 -1.86
N PRO A 87 5.27 -8.64 -2.98
CA PRO A 87 6.72 -8.57 -3.19
C PRO A 87 7.41 -7.66 -2.18
N ARG A 88 6.77 -6.55 -1.80
CA ARG A 88 7.31 -5.58 -0.84
C ARG A 88 7.43 -6.19 0.56
N THR A 89 6.38 -6.86 1.04
CA THR A 89 6.39 -7.55 2.33
C THR A 89 7.46 -8.63 2.37
N ARG A 90 7.67 -9.39 1.28
CA ARG A 90 8.76 -10.38 1.21
C ARG A 90 10.15 -9.76 1.38
N LEU A 91 10.40 -8.59 0.79
CA LEU A 91 11.65 -7.86 0.96
C LEU A 91 11.85 -7.40 2.41
N HIS A 92 10.81 -6.85 3.04
CA HIS A 92 10.87 -6.41 4.43
C HIS A 92 11.08 -7.58 5.41
N VAL A 93 10.38 -8.69 5.20
CA VAL A 93 10.58 -9.90 6.01
C VAL A 93 12.00 -10.44 5.85
N ARG A 94 12.57 -10.39 4.64
CA ARG A 94 13.96 -10.78 4.41
C ARG A 94 14.93 -9.86 5.14
N ALA A 95 14.72 -8.55 5.10
CA ALA A 95 15.59 -7.57 5.78
C ALA A 95 15.56 -7.73 7.30
N ILE A 96 14.39 -8.00 7.90
CA ILE A 96 14.26 -8.25 9.35
C ILE A 96 15.01 -9.52 9.78
N ARG A 97 15.12 -10.51 8.88
CA ARG A 97 15.83 -11.77 9.15
C ARG A 97 17.31 -11.72 8.78
N GLN A 98 17.81 -10.63 8.21
CA GLN A 98 19.21 -10.52 7.84
C GLN A 98 20.06 -10.25 9.09
N PRO A 99 21.19 -10.96 9.25
CA PRO A 99 22.15 -10.62 10.28
C PRO A 99 22.69 -9.21 10.06
N PRO A 100 23.17 -8.53 11.12
CA PRO A 100 23.81 -7.24 10.98
C PRO A 100 24.94 -7.30 9.94
N PRO A 101 25.15 -6.24 9.15
CA PRO A 101 26.19 -6.21 8.15
C PRO A 101 27.56 -6.45 8.80
N PRO A 102 28.50 -7.11 8.10
CA PRO A 102 29.82 -7.38 8.65
C PRO A 102 30.53 -6.07 9.03
N VAL A 103 31.30 -6.11 10.12
CA VAL A 103 32.11 -4.98 10.57
C VAL A 103 33.06 -4.57 9.43
N PRO A 104 33.14 -3.28 9.09
CA PRO A 104 34.06 -2.82 8.05
C PRO A 104 35.51 -3.08 8.47
N GLY A 105 36.37 -3.50 7.53
CA GLY A 105 37.79 -3.76 7.81
C GLY A 105 38.60 -2.52 8.25
N ARG A 106 38.00 -1.34 8.21
CA ARG A 106 38.56 -0.06 8.66
C ARG A 106 37.58 0.60 9.63
N LEU A 107 37.85 0.46 10.93
CA LEU A 107 36.99 0.96 12.00
C LEU A 107 36.93 2.49 12.02
N ASP A 108 37.97 3.17 11.53
CA ASP A 108 38.06 4.63 11.39
C ASP A 108 37.05 5.21 10.40
N ARG A 109 36.43 4.38 9.55
CA ARG A 109 35.37 4.80 8.63
C ARG A 109 33.98 4.76 9.25
N LEU A 110 33.84 4.23 10.46
CA LEU A 110 32.54 4.23 11.14
C LEU A 110 32.22 5.65 11.62
N PRO A 111 30.97 6.13 11.45
CA PRO A 111 30.56 7.46 11.93
C PRO A 111 30.82 7.67 13.43
N GLN A 112 30.87 6.57 14.18
CA GLN A 112 31.04 6.52 15.62
C GLN A 112 32.35 5.79 15.98
N SER A 113 33.43 6.13 15.27
CA SER A 113 34.78 5.67 15.59
C SER A 113 35.48 6.62 16.57
N GLY A 114 36.28 6.09 17.48
CA GLY A 114 37.12 6.88 18.38
C GLY A 114 38.42 6.14 18.69
N GLY A 115 39.45 6.88 19.08
CA GLY A 115 40.74 6.33 19.52
C GLY A 115 41.21 7.05 20.78
N TYR A 116 41.93 6.34 21.63
CA TYR A 116 42.53 6.88 22.85
C TYR A 116 43.92 6.25 23.04
N SER A 117 44.83 6.96 23.69
CA SER A 117 46.18 6.47 24.00
C SER A 117 46.20 5.83 25.40
N THR A 118 46.98 4.76 25.54
CA THR A 118 47.19 4.07 26.83
C THR A 118 48.66 3.68 26.96
N ASP A 119 49.10 3.44 28.19
CA ASP A 119 50.47 2.99 28.49
C ASP A 119 50.64 1.45 28.42
N GLY A 120 49.55 0.72 28.15
CA GLY A 120 49.55 -0.75 28.10
C GLY A 120 50.08 -1.30 26.78
N SER A 121 50.55 -2.54 26.80
CA SER A 121 50.92 -3.24 25.56
C SER A 121 49.68 -3.55 24.71
N VAL A 122 49.89 -3.74 23.40
CA VAL A 122 48.80 -4.02 22.44
C VAL A 122 47.98 -5.24 22.85
N ASP A 123 48.65 -6.31 23.28
CA ASP A 123 48.00 -7.57 23.66
C ASP A 123 47.15 -7.40 24.94
N GLU A 124 47.64 -6.63 25.92
CA GLU A 124 46.91 -6.34 27.16
C GLU A 124 45.64 -5.53 26.90
N VAL A 125 45.73 -4.50 26.06
CA VAL A 125 44.59 -3.64 25.71
C VAL A 125 43.56 -4.41 24.88
N ALA A 126 44.00 -5.25 23.94
CA ALA A 126 43.12 -6.08 23.13
C ALA A 126 42.34 -7.09 23.97
N ALA A 127 43.01 -7.78 24.91
CA ALA A 127 42.37 -8.73 25.81
C ALA A 127 41.33 -8.04 26.73
N ALA A 128 41.65 -6.86 27.25
CA ALA A 128 40.72 -6.07 28.07
C ALA A 128 39.48 -5.63 27.26
N ALA A 129 39.67 -5.18 26.01
CA ALA A 129 38.57 -4.81 25.13
C ALA A 129 37.65 -5.99 24.79
N GLU A 130 38.21 -7.17 24.50
CA GLU A 130 37.44 -8.38 24.22
C GLU A 130 36.61 -8.81 25.44
N ALA A 131 37.17 -8.70 26.65
CA ALA A 131 36.45 -9.03 27.89
C ALA A 131 35.23 -8.12 28.12
N VAL A 132 35.30 -6.85 27.73
CA VAL A 132 34.18 -5.90 27.85
C VAL A 132 33.15 -6.11 26.74
N LEU A 133 33.57 -6.30 25.49
CA LEU A 133 32.69 -6.39 24.32
C LEU A 133 31.98 -7.74 24.16
N ARG A 134 32.43 -8.80 24.83
CA ARG A 134 31.74 -10.10 24.86
C ARG A 134 30.50 -10.13 25.77
N ARG A 135 30.24 -9.08 26.55
CA ARG A 135 29.01 -8.91 27.33
C ARG A 135 27.87 -8.35 26.49
#